data_AF-A0A7W7ZQU4-F1
#
_entry.id   AF-A0A7W7ZQU4-F1
#
_cell.length_a   1.000
_cell.length_b   1.000
_cell.length_c   1.000
_cell.angle_alpha   90.00
_cell.angle_beta   90.00
_cell.angle_gamma   90.00
#
_symmetry.space_group_name_H-M   'P 1'
#
loop_
_entity.id
_entity.type
_entity.pdbx_description
1 polymer ?
#
loop_
_entity_poly.entity_id
_entity_poly.type
_entity_poly.pdbx_seq_one_letter_code
_entity_poly.pdbx_strand_id
1 'polypeptide(L)'
;MIALYPQPTSVSAIRSPEDARCCEGCEERILAAKRELSASTTAVGRRFGARAATLAASRWIERAESATAPQVDGYPNWRRITITVAYQLAANQLLLHGVLVSKGERC
;
A
#
# COMPACT_ATOMS: atom_id res chain seq x y z
N MET A 1 24.26 49.67 -22.65
CA MET A 1 24.73 49.16 -21.34
C MET A 1 23.97 47.86 -21.09
N ILE A 2 24.60 46.71 -21.37
CA ILE A 2 23.94 45.40 -21.25
C ILE A 2 24.16 44.92 -19.81
N ALA A 3 23.10 44.82 -19.02
CA ALA A 3 23.16 44.21 -17.70
C ALA A 3 23.23 42.70 -17.86
N LEU A 4 24.42 42.13 -17.70
CA LEU A 4 24.61 40.69 -17.54
C LEU A 4 24.09 40.31 -16.15
N TYR A 5 22.92 39.68 -16.09
CA TYR A 5 22.44 39.02 -14.88
C TYR A 5 23.34 37.82 -14.56
N PRO A 6 23.89 37.68 -13.35
CA PRO A 6 24.54 36.45 -12.96
C PRO A 6 23.47 35.36 -12.76
N GLN A 7 23.62 34.24 -13.45
CA GLN A 7 22.89 33.01 -13.17
C GLN A 7 23.37 32.45 -11.82
N PRO A 8 22.49 32.20 -10.83
CA PRO A 8 22.89 31.46 -9.65
C PRO A 8 23.01 29.97 -10.01
N THR A 9 24.24 29.51 -10.19
CA THR A 9 24.63 28.10 -10.19
C THR A 9 24.65 27.57 -8.77
N SER A 10 23.49 27.22 -8.21
CA SER A 10 23.44 26.24 -7.13
C SER A 10 22.07 25.57 -7.06
N VAL A 11 22.02 24.30 -7.43
CA VAL A 11 20.89 23.39 -7.21
C VAL A 11 20.83 23.03 -5.72
N SER A 12 20.63 24.03 -4.87
CA SER A 12 20.45 23.82 -3.43
C SER A 12 19.55 24.87 -2.76
N ALA A 13 18.99 25.81 -3.53
CA ALA A 13 18.21 26.92 -3.00
C ALA A 13 16.78 26.98 -3.57
N ILE A 14 16.02 25.89 -3.52
CA ILE A 14 14.54 25.94 -3.53
C ILE A 14 14.02 24.84 -2.60
N ARG A 15 14.17 25.03 -1.29
CA ARG A 15 13.22 24.45 -0.33
C ARG A 15 12.58 25.63 0.34
N SER A 16 11.40 26.00 -0.14
CA SER A 16 10.64 27.05 0.52
C SER A 16 10.29 26.54 1.93
N PRO A 17 10.49 27.34 3.00
CA PRO A 17 10.19 26.90 4.38
C PRO A 17 8.71 26.60 4.63
N GLU A 18 7.85 26.82 3.64
CA GLU A 18 6.45 26.44 3.57
C GLU A 18 6.21 24.96 3.20
N ASP A 19 7.18 24.26 2.58
CA ASP A 19 7.07 22.81 2.32
C ASP A 19 7.34 21.95 3.57
N ALA A 20 7.99 22.52 4.59
CA ALA A 20 8.31 21.82 5.84
C ALA A 20 7.09 21.68 6.78
N ARG A 21 6.01 22.43 6.52
CA ARG A 21 4.76 22.39 7.31
C ARG A 21 3.70 21.43 6.76
N CYS A 22 3.97 20.73 5.66
CA CYS A 22 2.93 20.06 4.89
C CYS A 22 2.42 18.72 5.43
N CYS A 23 2.88 18.23 6.59
CA CYS A 23 2.23 17.04 7.16
C CYS A 23 2.56 16.77 8.63
N GLU A 24 1.85 17.43 9.53
CA GLU A 24 1.77 16.97 10.92
C GLU A 24 1.22 15.52 10.94
N GLY A 25 1.99 14.60 11.52
CA GLY A 25 1.65 13.18 11.61
C GLY A 25 1.95 12.32 10.38
N CYS A 26 2.63 12.81 9.33
CA CYS A 26 2.96 11.96 8.18
C CYS A 26 3.85 10.78 8.55
N GLU A 27 4.85 11.02 9.39
CA GLU A 27 5.78 9.97 9.79
C GLU A 27 5.05 8.85 10.53
N GLU A 28 4.16 9.19 11.46
CA GLU A 28 3.33 8.23 12.17
C GLU A 28 2.41 7.45 11.23
N ARG A 29 1.80 8.12 10.26
CA ARG A 29 0.92 7.48 9.27
C ARG A 29 1.68 6.55 8.33
N ILE A 30 2.86 6.96 7.87
CA ILE A 30 3.76 6.13 7.07
C ILE A 30 4.22 4.92 7.89
N LEU A 31 4.54 5.12 9.17
CA LEU A 31 4.92 4.05 10.07
C LEU A 31 3.77 3.06 10.29
N ALA A 32 2.53 3.55 10.46
CA ALA A 32 1.35 2.72 10.58
C ALA A 32 1.09 1.91 9.30
N ALA A 33 1.18 2.54 8.13
CA ALA A 33 1.07 1.86 6.84
C ALA A 33 2.12 0.75 6.68
N LYS A 34 3.39 1.05 7.00
CA LYS A 34 4.49 0.07 6.96
C LYS A 34 4.25 -1.10 7.90
N ARG A 35 3.79 -0.84 9.13
CA ARG A 35 3.49 -1.88 10.13
C ARG A 35 2.38 -2.81 9.63
N GLU A 36 1.29 -2.25 9.13
CA GLU A 36 0.15 -3.02 8.60
C GLU A 36 0.53 -3.85 7.37
N LEU A 37 1.24 -3.26 6.41
CA LEU A 37 1.70 -3.97 5.21
C LEU A 37 2.68 -5.09 5.56
N SER A 38 3.66 -4.83 6.43
CA SER A 38 4.65 -5.83 6.86
C SER A 38 3.99 -7.00 7.60
N ALA A 39 3.08 -6.70 8.53
CA ALA A 39 2.33 -7.72 9.25
C ALA A 39 1.50 -8.60 8.30
N SER A 40 0.78 -7.96 7.37
CA SER A 40 -0.05 -8.65 6.37
C SER A 40 0.77 -9.58 5.47
N THR A 41 1.82 -9.04 4.84
CA THR A 41 2.69 -9.78 3.92
C THR A 41 3.44 -10.92 4.61
N THR A 42 3.90 -10.71 5.84
CA THR A 42 4.53 -11.76 6.65
C THR A 42 3.54 -12.87 6.98
N ALA A 43 2.32 -12.54 7.43
CA ALA A 43 1.30 -13.51 7.78
C ALA A 43 0.87 -14.34 6.55
N VAL A 44 0.61 -13.66 5.43
CA VAL A 44 0.28 -14.30 4.15
C VAL A 44 1.43 -15.20 3.68
N GLY A 45 2.67 -14.72 3.75
CA GLY A 45 3.85 -15.48 3.35
C GLY A 45 4.04 -16.76 4.16
N ARG A 46 3.84 -16.68 5.49
CA ARG A 46 3.88 -17.86 6.37
C ARG A 46 2.79 -18.87 6.06
N ARG A 47 1.59 -18.42 5.68
CA ARG A 47 0.44 -19.30 5.48
C ARG A 47 0.33 -19.89 4.07
N PHE A 48 0.72 -19.13 3.05
CA PHE A 48 0.46 -19.43 1.64
C PHE A 48 1.71 -19.33 0.74
N GLY A 49 2.86 -18.96 1.31
CA GLY A 49 4.13 -18.86 0.58
C GLY A 49 4.41 -17.49 -0.06
N ALA A 50 5.64 -17.34 -0.56
CA ALA A 50 6.16 -16.05 -1.03
C ALA A 50 5.34 -15.43 -2.17
N ARG A 51 4.88 -16.24 -3.13
CA ARG A 51 4.08 -15.74 -4.26
C ARG A 51 2.77 -15.11 -3.81
N ALA A 52 2.09 -15.71 -2.83
CA ALA A 52 0.87 -15.16 -2.25
C ALA A 52 1.15 -13.86 -1.48
N ALA A 53 2.30 -13.77 -0.79
CA ALA A 53 2.71 -12.55 -0.10
C ALA A 53 2.96 -11.40 -1.07
N THR A 54 3.66 -11.64 -2.18
CA THR A 54 3.87 -10.64 -3.23
C THR A 54 2.54 -10.16 -3.80
N LEU A 55 1.63 -11.06 -4.13
CA LEU A 55 0.31 -10.69 -4.65
C LEU A 55 -0.51 -9.89 -3.64
N ALA A 56 -0.46 -10.27 -2.36
CA ALA A 56 -1.12 -9.53 -1.29
C ALA A 56 -0.53 -8.13 -1.12
N ALA A 57 0.79 -7.97 -1.22
CA ALA A 57 1.44 -6.66 -1.16
C ALA A 57 0.97 -5.74 -2.30
N SER A 58 0.97 -6.24 -3.54
CA SER A 58 0.51 -5.49 -4.71
C SER A 58 -0.95 -5.04 -4.55
N ARG A 59 -1.85 -5.97 -4.17
CA ARG A 59 -3.27 -5.64 -3.95
C ARG A 59 -3.49 -4.65 -2.81
N TRP A 60 -2.66 -4.71 -1.77
CA TRP A 60 -2.70 -3.78 -0.65
C TRP A 60 -2.37 -2.35 -1.11
N ILE A 61 -1.32 -2.21 -1.93
CA ILE A 61 -0.92 -0.91 -2.51
C ILE A 61 -2.01 -0.40 -3.46
N GLU A 62 -2.49 -1.23 -4.40
CA GLU A 62 -3.57 -0.88 -5.32
C GLU A 62 -4.82 -0.39 -4.58
N ARG A 63 -5.20 -1.06 -3.49
CA ARG A 63 -6.35 -0.68 -2.67
C ARG A 63 -6.10 0.63 -1.91
N ALA A 64 -4.89 0.84 -1.41
CA ALA A 64 -4.50 2.07 -0.72
C ALA A 64 -4.53 3.29 -1.64
N GLU A 65 -4.13 3.13 -2.90
CA GLU A 65 -4.09 4.20 -3.92
C GLU A 65 -5.44 4.43 -4.60
N SER A 66 -6.41 3.54 -4.42
CA SER A 66 -7.73 3.66 -5.05
C SER A 66 -8.54 4.84 -4.51
N ALA A 67 -9.32 5.48 -5.38
CA ALA A 67 -10.25 6.55 -5.00
C ALA A 67 -11.32 6.12 -3.99
N THR A 68 -11.54 4.81 -3.84
CA THR A 68 -12.50 4.21 -2.90
C THR A 68 -11.80 3.59 -1.69
N ALA A 69 -10.53 3.93 -1.45
CA ALA A 69 -9.80 3.48 -0.27
C ALA A 69 -10.59 3.92 0.98
N PRO A 70 -10.88 3.00 1.91
CA PRO A 70 -11.60 3.37 3.13
C PRO A 70 -10.78 4.41 3.88
N GLN A 71 -11.42 5.47 4.35
CA GLN A 71 -10.75 6.57 5.06
C GLN A 71 -11.13 6.58 6.55
N VAL A 72 -10.24 7.13 7.37
CA VAL A 72 -10.48 7.54 8.75
C VAL A 72 -9.76 8.88 8.95
N ASP A 73 -10.48 9.90 9.40
CA ASP A 73 -9.96 11.26 9.61
C ASP A 73 -9.23 11.87 8.40
N GLY A 74 -9.70 11.55 7.18
CA GLY A 74 -9.11 12.05 5.93
C GLY A 74 -7.88 11.29 5.43
N TYR A 75 -7.54 10.15 6.05
CA TYR A 75 -6.42 9.29 5.65
C TYR A 75 -6.85 7.85 5.42
N PRO A 76 -6.13 7.08 4.59
CA PRO A 76 -6.53 5.71 4.34
C PRO A 76 -6.48 4.87 5.61
N ASN A 77 -7.54 4.11 5.84
CA ASN A 77 -7.67 3.19 6.95
C ASN A 77 -6.87 1.92 6.63
N TRP A 78 -5.58 1.95 6.97
CA TRP A 78 -4.63 0.87 6.71
C TRP A 78 -5.12 -0.48 7.21
N ARG A 79 -5.73 -0.53 8.40
CA ARG A 79 -6.29 -1.74 9.00
C ARG A 79 -7.39 -2.35 8.13
N ARG A 80 -8.33 -1.52 7.67
CA ARG A 80 -9.45 -1.98 6.83
C ARG A 80 -8.97 -2.39 5.43
N ILE A 81 -7.96 -1.72 4.90
CA ILE A 81 -7.28 -2.14 3.66
C ILE A 81 -6.67 -3.54 3.85
N THR A 82 -5.90 -3.74 4.92
CA THR A 82 -5.30 -5.05 5.27
C THR A 82 -6.35 -6.16 5.34
N ILE A 83 -7.44 -5.94 6.08
CA ILE A 83 -8.51 -6.92 6.22
C ILE A 83 -9.14 -7.25 4.86
N THR A 84 -9.42 -6.24 4.05
CA THR A 84 -10.05 -6.41 2.73
C THR A 84 -9.17 -7.27 1.81
N VAL A 85 -7.87 -6.98 1.75
CA VAL A 85 -6.94 -7.75 0.91
C VAL A 85 -6.77 -9.17 1.40
N ALA A 86 -6.65 -9.37 2.73
CA ALA A 86 -6.55 -10.70 3.31
C ALA A 86 -7.81 -11.53 3.01
N TYR A 87 -8.99 -10.94 3.12
CA TYR A 87 -10.27 -11.57 2.77
C TYR A 87 -10.32 -11.97 1.30
N GLN A 88 -9.96 -11.06 0.37
CA GLN A 88 -9.95 -11.36 -1.06
C GLN A 88 -8.95 -12.47 -1.42
N LEU A 89 -7.79 -12.50 -0.77
CA LEU A 89 -6.81 -13.55 -0.97
C LEU A 89 -7.34 -14.91 -0.49
N ALA A 90 -7.93 -14.94 0.71
CA ALA A 90 -8.55 -16.14 1.26
C ALA A 90 -9.70 -16.65 0.39
N ALA A 91 -10.59 -15.76 -0.05
CA ALA A 91 -11.70 -16.10 -0.94
C ALA A 91 -11.20 -16.70 -2.26
N ASN A 92 -10.17 -16.10 -2.87
CA ASN A 92 -9.59 -16.63 -4.11
C ASN A 92 -8.95 -18.01 -3.91
N GLN A 93 -8.31 -18.26 -2.77
CA GLN A 93 -7.77 -19.59 -2.47
C GLN A 93 -8.86 -20.62 -2.20
N LEU A 94 -9.92 -20.25 -1.47
CA LEU A 94 -11.06 -21.13 -1.22
C LEU A 94 -11.81 -21.47 -2.51
N LEU A 95 -11.95 -20.53 -3.45
CA LEU A 95 -12.55 -20.80 -4.76
C LEU A 95 -11.68 -21.74 -5.61
N LEU A 96 -10.35 -21.61 -5.57
CA LEU A 96 -9.44 -22.56 -6.22
C LEU A 96 -9.54 -23.97 -5.62
N HIS A 97 -9.72 -24.09 -4.31
CA HIS A 97 -9.93 -25.38 -3.65
C HIS A 97 -11.34 -25.96 -3.87
N GLY A 98 -12.39 -25.13 -3.91
CA GLY A 98 -13.76 -25.57 -4.19
C GLY A 98 -13.99 -26.04 -5.62
N VAL A 99 -13.35 -25.41 -6.61
CA VAL A 99 -13.38 -25.86 -8.01
C VAL A 99 -12.66 -27.21 -8.19
N LEU A 100 -11.65 -27.52 -7.37
CA LEU A 100 -11.00 -28.83 -7.39
C LEU A 100 -11.86 -29.93 -6.72
N VAL A 101 -12.73 -29.59 -5.76
CA VAL A 101 -13.68 -30.54 -5.16
C VAL A 101 -14.82 -30.89 -6.13
N SER A 102 -15.34 -29.93 -6.91
CA SER A 102 -16.41 -30.22 -7.90
C SER A 102 -15.97 -31.04 -9.12
N LYS A 103 -14.68 -31.29 -9.32
CA LYS A 103 -14.18 -32.17 -10.40
C LYS A 103 -13.91 -33.62 -9.96
N GLY A 104 -14.10 -33.94 -8.68
CA GLY A 104 -13.74 -35.23 -8.09
C GLY A 104 -14.89 -36.20 -7.79
N GLU A 105 -16.15 -35.85 -8.04
CA GLU A 105 -17.30 -36.72 -7.77
C GLU A 105 -18.13 -36.94 -9.05
N ARG A 106 -17.70 -37.92 -9.84
CA ARG A 106 -18.59 -38.67 -10.74
C ARG A 106 -18.15 -40.14 -10.67
N CYS A 107 -18.76 -40.87 -9.75
CA CYS A 107 -19.01 -42.29 -9.89
C CYS A 107 -20.46 -42.45 -10.36
#